data_AF-A0A450V3Y7-F1
#
_entry.id   AF-A0A450V3Y7-F1
#
_cell.length_a   1.000
_cell.length_b   1.000
_cell.length_c   1.000
_cell.angle_alpha   90.00
_cell.angle_beta   90.00
_cell.angle_gamma   90.00
#
_symmetry.space_group_name_H-M   'P 1'
#
loop_
_entity.id
_entity.type
_entity.pdbx_description
1 polymer ?
#
loop_
_entity_poly.entity_id
_entity_poly.type
_entity_poly.pdbx_seq_one_letter_code
_entity_poly.pdbx_strand_id
1 'polypeptide(L)'
;NNEVPDEFAAPGIDALKDKFDYLKMNDVERGRFDAHNDYARSEWGMITHAREEGIEEGMQMGKQEGLEEGMKLGKEEGLEEGAHRKALDIARALKQEGWPLARIAEVAGVPLSELEGLWERT
;
A
#
# COMPACT_ATOMS: atom_id res chain seq x y z
N ASN A 1 -5.08 56.59 -19.48
CA ASN A 1 -3.73 56.20 -19.03
C ASN A 1 -3.81 55.33 -17.77
N ASN A 2 -4.28 54.09 -17.89
CA ASN A 2 -4.26 53.08 -16.80
C ASN A 2 -3.74 51.75 -17.37
N GLU A 3 -2.56 51.77 -17.96
CA GLU A 3 -1.84 50.57 -18.39
C GLU A 3 -0.46 50.59 -17.73
N VAL A 4 -0.06 49.43 -17.21
CA VAL A 4 1.28 49.23 -16.67
C VAL A 4 2.19 48.89 -17.86
N PRO A 5 3.16 49.73 -18.22
CA PRO A 5 4.01 49.47 -19.38
C PRO A 5 4.77 48.14 -19.26
N ASP A 6 4.96 47.45 -20.37
CA ASP A 6 5.62 46.14 -20.40
C ASP A 6 7.08 46.17 -19.96
N GLU A 7 7.67 47.35 -19.96
CA GLU A 7 9.04 47.63 -19.51
C GLU A 7 9.19 47.54 -17.97
N PHE A 8 8.08 47.56 -17.21
CA PHE A 8 8.13 47.43 -15.75
C PHE A 8 8.27 45.96 -15.34
N ALA A 9 9.45 45.61 -14.83
CA ALA A 9 9.72 44.32 -14.21
C ALA A 9 9.84 44.49 -12.69
N ALA A 10 8.79 44.13 -11.96
CA ALA A 10 8.79 44.05 -10.50
C ALA A 10 8.06 42.77 -10.06
N PRO A 11 8.44 42.14 -8.93
CA PRO A 11 7.68 41.02 -8.39
C PRO A 11 6.21 41.39 -8.20
N GLY A 12 5.30 40.62 -8.80
CA GLY A 12 3.85 40.85 -8.73
C GLY A 12 3.28 41.82 -9.76
N ILE A 13 4.08 42.32 -10.70
CA ILE A 13 3.60 43.23 -11.76
C ILE A 13 2.57 42.56 -12.68
N ASP A 14 2.71 41.27 -12.94
CA ASP A 14 1.77 40.50 -13.77
C ASP A 14 0.40 40.37 -13.11
N ALA A 15 0.36 40.05 -11.82
CA ALA A 15 -0.90 40.02 -11.05
C ALA A 15 -1.60 41.39 -11.01
N LEU A 16 -0.82 42.48 -11.02
CA LEU A 16 -1.36 43.84 -11.12
C LEU A 16 -1.93 44.12 -12.52
N LYS A 17 -1.25 43.67 -13.59
CA LYS A 17 -1.75 43.76 -14.97
C LYS A 17 -3.05 42.99 -15.15
N ASP A 18 -3.12 41.74 -14.71
CA ASP A 18 -4.32 40.90 -14.75
C ASP A 18 -5.51 41.58 -14.05
N LYS A 19 -5.25 42.21 -12.89
CA LYS A 19 -6.28 42.97 -12.16
C LYS A 19 -6.75 44.20 -12.93
N PHE A 20 -5.85 44.94 -13.56
CA PHE A 20 -6.23 46.09 -14.40
C PHE A 20 -7.05 45.64 -15.60
N ASP A 21 -6.70 44.54 -16.25
CA ASP A 21 -7.45 44.01 -17.39
C ASP A 21 -8.85 43.54 -16.99
N TYR A 22 -8.99 42.90 -15.84
CA TYR A 22 -10.30 42.58 -15.27
C TYR A 22 -11.15 43.84 -14.98
N LEU A 23 -10.53 44.91 -14.47
CA LEU A 23 -11.23 46.18 -14.18
C LEU A 23 -11.66 46.94 -15.46
N LYS A 24 -11.02 46.68 -16.60
CA LYS A 24 -11.40 47.26 -17.90
C LYS A 24 -12.59 46.55 -18.55
N MET A 25 -12.92 45.32 -18.12
CA MET A 25 -14.03 44.56 -18.66
C MET A 25 -15.38 45.20 -18.30
N ASN A 26 -16.33 45.19 -19.24
CA ASN A 26 -17.72 45.56 -18.97
C ASN A 26 -18.45 44.46 -18.16
N ASP A 27 -19.67 44.72 -17.70
CA ASP A 27 -20.42 43.78 -16.85
C ASP A 27 -20.70 42.43 -17.52
N VAL A 28 -20.94 42.42 -18.83
CA VAL A 28 -21.21 41.19 -19.59
C VAL A 28 -19.92 40.37 -19.75
N GLU A 29 -18.80 41.05 -20.02
CA GLU A 29 -17.47 40.42 -20.12
C GLU A 29 -17.03 39.82 -18.78
N ARG A 30 -17.18 40.58 -17.68
CA ARG A 30 -16.88 40.08 -16.32
C ARG A 30 -17.73 38.88 -15.97
N GLY A 31 -19.04 38.94 -16.23
CA GLY A 31 -19.92 37.79 -15.96
C GLY A 31 -19.52 36.52 -16.72
N ARG A 32 -19.06 36.64 -17.97
CA ARG A 32 -18.55 35.49 -18.73
C ARG A 32 -17.22 34.97 -18.19
N PHE A 33 -16.31 35.87 -17.82
CA PHE A 33 -15.02 35.52 -17.24
C PHE A 33 -15.17 34.81 -15.89
N ASP A 34 -16.03 35.32 -15.01
CA ASP A 34 -16.32 34.72 -13.70
C ASP A 34 -16.96 33.34 -13.85
N ALA A 35 -17.97 33.21 -14.73
CA ALA A 35 -18.60 31.93 -15.02
C ALA A 35 -17.61 30.89 -15.56
N HIS A 36 -16.66 31.30 -16.41
CA HIS A 36 -15.60 30.43 -16.90
C HIS A 36 -14.66 29.98 -15.77
N ASN A 37 -14.24 30.91 -14.91
CA ASN A 37 -13.38 30.59 -13.77
C ASN A 37 -14.05 29.66 -12.77
N ASP A 38 -15.34 29.87 -12.50
CA ASP A 38 -16.11 29.01 -11.60
C ASP A 38 -16.28 27.61 -12.17
N TYR A 39 -16.54 27.49 -13.48
CA TYR A 39 -16.55 26.20 -14.18
C TYR A 39 -15.19 25.50 -14.06
N ALA A 40 -14.09 26.20 -14.37
CA ALA A 40 -12.75 25.64 -14.29
C ALA A 40 -12.37 25.20 -12.86
N ARG A 41 -12.75 25.98 -11.83
CA ARG A 41 -12.56 25.60 -10.42
C ARG A 41 -13.35 24.36 -10.06
N SER A 42 -14.60 24.26 -10.52
CA SER A 42 -15.45 23.11 -10.26
C SER A 42 -14.87 21.84 -10.88
N GLU A 43 -14.47 21.90 -12.15
CA GLU A 43 -13.80 20.79 -12.86
C GLU A 43 -12.53 20.35 -12.14
N TRP A 44 -11.69 21.32 -11.74
CA TRP A 44 -10.47 21.03 -11.01
C TRP A 44 -10.75 20.41 -9.63
N GLY A 45 -11.79 20.87 -8.94
CA GLY A 45 -12.26 20.28 -7.69
C GLY A 45 -12.71 18.83 -7.85
N MET A 46 -13.47 18.53 -8.91
CA MET A 46 -13.89 17.15 -9.23
C MET A 46 -12.70 16.24 -9.50
N ILE A 47 -11.74 16.69 -10.32
CA ILE A 47 -10.54 15.90 -10.65
C ILE A 47 -9.70 15.65 -9.39
N THR A 48 -9.52 16.69 -8.56
CA THR A 48 -8.75 16.59 -7.32
C THR A 48 -9.40 15.60 -6.37
N HIS A 49 -10.72 15.72 -6.17
CA HIS A 49 -11.48 14.82 -5.31
C HIS A 49 -11.40 13.37 -5.80
N ALA A 50 -11.65 13.12 -7.10
CA ALA A 50 -11.56 11.77 -7.66
C ALA A 50 -10.16 11.17 -7.53
N ARG A 51 -9.11 11.99 -7.64
CA ARG A 51 -7.73 11.55 -7.42
C ARG A 51 -7.47 11.20 -5.95
N GLU A 52 -7.95 12.01 -5.02
CA GLU A 52 -7.82 11.77 -3.58
C GLU A 52 -8.54 10.48 -3.19
N GLU A 53 -9.80 10.30 -3.62
CA GLU A 53 -10.57 9.08 -3.38
C GLU A 53 -9.87 7.86 -3.98
N GLY A 54 -9.41 7.94 -5.23
CA GLY A 54 -8.71 6.81 -5.86
C GLY A 54 -7.41 6.42 -5.15
N ILE A 55 -6.68 7.39 -4.59
CA ILE A 55 -5.49 7.10 -3.76
C ILE A 55 -5.90 6.45 -2.44
N GLU A 56 -6.92 6.99 -1.77
CA GLU A 56 -7.40 6.45 -0.50
C GLU A 56 -7.91 5.01 -0.66
N GLU A 57 -8.79 4.77 -1.64
CA GLU A 57 -9.30 3.43 -1.95
C GLU A 57 -8.16 2.47 -2.31
N GLY A 58 -7.22 2.89 -3.15
CA GLY A 58 -6.06 2.08 -3.52
C GLY A 58 -5.20 1.69 -2.32
N MET A 59 -4.96 2.62 -1.38
CA MET A 59 -4.23 2.34 -0.15
C MET A 59 -5.00 1.40 0.78
N GLN A 60 -6.31 1.59 0.92
CA GLN A 60 -7.16 0.74 1.75
C GLN A 60 -7.21 -0.70 1.20
N MET A 61 -7.45 -0.87 -0.09
CA MET A 61 -7.46 -2.18 -0.74
C MET A 61 -6.10 -2.88 -0.62
N GLY A 62 -5.01 -2.20 -0.97
CA GLY A 62 -3.67 -2.80 -0.88
C GLY A 62 -3.28 -3.21 0.54
N LYS A 63 -3.68 -2.42 1.55
CA LYS A 63 -3.47 -2.78 2.96
C LYS A 63 -4.31 -4.00 3.37
N GLN A 64 -5.58 -4.05 2.95
CA GLN A 64 -6.48 -5.15 3.29
C GLN A 64 -6.01 -6.46 2.66
N GLU A 65 -5.67 -6.46 1.37
CA GLU A 65 -5.15 -7.63 0.66
C GLU A 65 -3.85 -8.12 1.27
N GLY A 66 -2.90 -7.21 1.54
CA GLY A 66 -1.61 -7.57 2.15
C GLY A 66 -1.75 -8.16 3.56
N LEU A 67 -2.69 -7.67 4.36
CA LEU A 67 -2.98 -8.23 5.68
C LEU A 67 -3.62 -9.62 5.59
N GLU A 68 -4.56 -9.81 4.67
CA GLU A 68 -5.24 -11.09 4.48
C GLU A 68 -4.28 -12.17 3.98
N GLU A 69 -3.48 -11.86 2.96
CA GLU A 69 -2.47 -12.76 2.42
C GLU A 69 -1.40 -13.10 3.46
N GLY A 70 -0.89 -12.09 4.16
CA GLY A 70 0.10 -12.28 5.22
C GLY A 70 -0.43 -13.15 6.38
N MET A 71 -1.67 -12.94 6.80
CA MET A 71 -2.30 -13.75 7.84
C MET A 71 -2.52 -15.21 7.38
N LYS A 72 -2.92 -15.41 6.12
CA LYS A 72 -3.12 -16.75 5.57
C LYS A 72 -1.80 -17.52 5.51
N LEU A 73 -0.76 -16.92 4.94
CA LEU A 73 0.56 -17.53 4.83
C LEU A 73 1.15 -17.83 6.22
N GLY A 74 1.13 -16.85 7.13
CA GLY A 74 1.65 -17.04 8.49
C GLY A 74 0.90 -18.12 9.28
N LYS A 75 -0.42 -18.27 9.06
CA LYS A 75 -1.21 -19.35 9.68
C LYS A 75 -0.84 -20.71 9.11
N GLU A 76 -0.65 -20.82 7.80
CA GLU A 76 -0.27 -22.07 7.13
C GLU A 76 1.13 -22.52 7.58
N GLU A 77 2.12 -21.63 7.50
CA GLU A 77 3.48 -21.89 7.97
C GLU A 77 3.52 -22.25 9.46
N GLY A 78 2.77 -21.52 10.31
CA GLY A 78 2.71 -21.79 11.74
C GLY A 78 2.06 -23.13 12.08
N LEU A 79 1.06 -23.57 11.31
CA LEU A 79 0.45 -24.89 11.48
C LEU A 79 1.40 -26.01 11.04
N GLU A 80 2.11 -25.84 9.92
CA GLU A 80 3.10 -26.80 9.44
C GLU A 80 4.28 -26.92 10.40
N GLU A 81 4.89 -25.81 10.82
CA GLU A 81 5.99 -25.82 11.79
C GLU A 81 5.55 -26.42 13.12
N GLY A 82 4.33 -26.11 13.59
CA GLY A 82 3.77 -26.65 14.81
C GLY A 82 3.55 -28.17 14.74
N ALA A 83 2.98 -28.66 13.63
CA ALA A 83 2.78 -30.09 13.39
C ALA A 83 4.12 -30.84 13.31
N HIS A 84 5.08 -30.27 12.58
CA HIS A 84 6.42 -30.83 12.43
C HIS A 84 7.18 -30.87 13.77
N ARG A 85 7.14 -29.79 14.56
CA ARG A 85 7.76 -29.76 15.90
C ARG A 85 7.16 -30.81 16.82
N LYS A 86 5.83 -30.98 16.80
CA LYS A 86 5.16 -32.04 17.56
C LYS A 86 5.59 -33.43 17.10
N ALA A 87 5.72 -33.66 15.80
CA ALA A 87 6.21 -34.92 15.25
C ALA A 87 7.64 -35.23 15.75
N LEU A 88 8.53 -34.23 15.75
CA LEU A 88 9.88 -34.38 16.30
C LEU A 88 9.90 -34.64 17.82
N ASP A 89 9.01 -34.02 18.58
CA ASP A 89 8.91 -34.28 20.03
C ASP A 89 8.45 -35.71 20.33
N ILE A 90 7.49 -36.23 19.56
CA ILE A 90 7.09 -37.65 19.62
C ILE A 90 8.29 -38.54 19.25
N ALA A 91 9.00 -38.21 18.16
CA ALA A 91 10.15 -38.98 17.72
C ALA A 91 11.24 -39.06 18.79
N ARG A 92 11.52 -37.95 19.49
CA ARG A 92 12.48 -37.89 20.60
C ARG A 92 12.05 -38.75 21.78
N ALA A 93 10.77 -38.73 22.16
CA ALA A 93 10.25 -39.55 23.25
C ALA A 93 10.41 -41.05 22.94
N LEU A 94 10.04 -41.48 21.73
CA LEU A 94 10.19 -42.88 21.30
C LEU A 94 11.66 -43.30 21.22
N LYS A 95 12.56 -42.39 20.81
CA LYS A 95 14.02 -42.65 20.85
C LYS A 95 14.51 -42.90 22.26
N GLN A 96 14.06 -42.12 23.24
CA GLN A 96 14.42 -42.30 24.65
C GLN A 96 13.93 -43.64 25.21
N GLU A 97 12.80 -44.14 24.72
CA GLU A 97 12.31 -45.49 25.04
C GLU A 97 13.07 -46.62 24.32
N GLY A 98 14.02 -46.29 23.45
CA GLY A 98 14.86 -47.27 22.76
C GLY A 98 14.21 -47.89 21.51
N TRP A 99 13.20 -47.24 20.93
CA TRP A 99 12.56 -47.74 19.71
C TRP A 99 13.53 -47.72 18.51
N PRO A 100 13.43 -48.68 17.57
CA PRO A 100 14.21 -48.64 16.34
C PRO A 100 13.86 -47.41 15.49
N LEU A 101 14.88 -46.77 14.90
CA LEU A 101 14.74 -45.52 14.15
C LEU A 101 13.69 -45.59 13.04
N ALA A 102 13.66 -46.69 12.29
CA ALA A 102 12.67 -46.92 11.23
C ALA A 102 11.22 -46.96 11.77
N ARG A 103 11.00 -47.49 12.98
CA ARG A 103 9.67 -47.51 13.61
C ARG A 103 9.31 -46.14 14.19
N ILE A 104 10.28 -45.38 14.66
CA ILE A 104 10.07 -43.99 15.09
C ILE A 104 9.61 -43.14 13.91
N ALA A 105 10.29 -43.23 12.76
CA ALA A 105 9.93 -42.52 11.54
C ALA A 105 8.47 -42.79 11.13
N GLU A 106 8.06 -44.07 11.15
CA GLU A 106 6.69 -44.50 10.84
C GLU A 106 5.65 -43.93 11.82
N VAL A 107 5.89 -44.02 13.13
CA VAL A 107 4.91 -43.61 14.16
C VAL A 107 4.82 -42.10 14.30
N ALA A 108 5.95 -41.40 14.25
CA ALA A 108 6.00 -39.95 14.37
C ALA A 108 5.61 -39.24 13.08
N GLY A 109 5.61 -39.94 11.94
CA GLY A 109 5.36 -39.36 10.62
C GLY A 109 6.49 -38.44 10.15
N VAL A 110 7.73 -38.73 10.56
CA VAL A 110 8.93 -37.97 10.17
C VAL A 110 9.77 -38.82 9.22
N PRO A 111 10.27 -38.27 8.09
CA PRO A 111 11.13 -39.02 7.18
C PRO A 111 12.34 -39.62 7.89
N LEU A 112 12.64 -40.89 7.60
CA LEU A 112 13.78 -41.58 8.20
C LEU A 112 15.10 -40.82 7.97
N SER A 113 15.32 -40.35 6.74
CA SER A 113 16.51 -39.57 6.37
C SER A 113 16.68 -38.28 7.17
N GLU A 114 15.56 -37.68 7.60
CA GLU A 114 15.59 -36.48 8.43
C GLU A 114 16.04 -36.83 9.85
N LEU A 115 15.49 -37.91 10.44
CA LEU A 115 15.90 -38.40 11.75
C LEU A 115 17.34 -38.89 11.77
N GLU A 116 17.79 -39.59 10.71
CA GLU A 116 19.19 -39.99 10.51
C GLU A 116 20.09 -38.76 10.49
N GLY A 117 19.76 -37.75 9.68
CA GLY A 117 20.52 -36.50 9.62
C GLY A 117 20.57 -35.74 10.96
N LEU A 118 19.50 -35.81 11.76
CA LEU A 118 19.41 -35.19 13.09
C LEU A 118 20.25 -35.90 14.15
N TRP A 119 20.42 -37.23 14.03
CA TRP A 119 20.93 -38.06 15.13
C TRP A 119 22.22 -38.83 14.83
N GLU A 120 22.64 -38.94 13.57
CA GLU A 120 23.98 -39.46 13.19
C GLU A 120 25.08 -38.39 13.33
N ARG A 121 24.71 -37.11 13.47
CA ARG A 121 25.63 -35.98 13.65
C ARG A 121 25.98 -35.67 15.12
N THR A 122 25.51 -36.50 16.06
CA THR A 122 25.72 -36.39 17.52
C THR A 122 26.33 -37.66 18.05
#